data_AF-A0AAW1U0G6-F1
#
_entry.id   AF-A0AAW1U0G6-F1
#
_cell.length_a   1.000
_cell.length_b   1.000
_cell.length_c   1.000
_cell.angle_alpha   90.00
_cell.angle_beta   90.00
_cell.angle_gamma   90.00
#
_symmetry.space_group_name_H-M   'P 1'
#
loop_
_entity.id
_entity.type
_entity.pdbx_description
1 polymer ?
#
loop_
_entity_poly.entity_id
_entity_poly.type
_entity_poly.pdbx_seq_one_letter_code
_entity_poly.pdbx_strand_id
1 'polypeptide(L)'
;MILDINGHGKAWIGLERLKGRVELNMETYTKNSNKFFRVKNLIPELQVDHCTYDFENLFDGNQQLSDTINQVLNDNWREIFDEQEPGFLKAIGASLLNLINKLFAQIPIHTMFLG
;
A
#
# COMPACT_ATOMS: atom_id res chain seq x y z
N MET A 1 -11.26 24.15 -4.80
CA MET A 1 -12.51 23.55 -5.32
C MET A 1 -12.41 22.06 -5.07
N ILE A 2 -13.44 21.43 -4.50
CA ILE A 2 -13.52 19.97 -4.41
C ILE A 2 -14.41 19.57 -5.59
N LEU A 3 -13.82 18.95 -6.61
CA LEU A 3 -14.57 18.43 -7.73
C LEU A 3 -15.05 17.02 -7.35
N ASP A 4 -16.35 16.77 -7.43
CA ASP A 4 -16.93 15.47 -7.12
C ASP A 4 -16.70 14.54 -8.32
N ILE A 5 -15.65 13.73 -8.25
CA ILE A 5 -15.26 12.81 -9.33
C ILE A 5 -16.03 11.51 -9.15
N ASN A 6 -17.10 11.34 -9.94
CA ASN A 6 -17.89 10.11 -9.97
C ASN A 6 -17.48 9.28 -11.20
N GLY A 7 -17.04 8.04 -10.93
CA GLY A 7 -16.62 7.09 -11.94
C GLY A 7 -17.17 5.70 -11.66
N HIS A 8 -17.73 5.05 -12.68
CA HIS A 8 -18.24 3.67 -12.61
C HIS A 8 -17.56 2.81 -13.67
N GLY A 9 -16.23 2.74 -13.59
CA GLY A 9 -15.40 2.04 -14.56
C GLY A 9 -14.18 1.41 -13.91
N LYS A 10 -13.26 0.94 -14.75
CA LYS A 10 -11.98 0.42 -14.27
C LYS A 10 -11.12 1.58 -13.77
N ALA A 11 -10.45 1.35 -12.66
CA ALA A 11 -9.39 2.22 -12.18
C ALA A 11 -8.05 1.49 -12.33
N TRP A 12 -7.07 2.17 -12.92
CA TRP A 12 -5.70 1.72 -12.99
C TRP A 12 -4.77 2.80 -12.44
N ILE A 13 -3.86 2.39 -11.57
CA ILE A 13 -2.85 3.26 -10.97
C ILE A 13 -1.50 2.56 -11.15
N GLY A 14 -0.59 3.23 -11.86
CA GLY A 14 0.77 2.76 -12.11
C GLY A 14 1.77 3.49 -11.23
N LEU A 15 2.56 2.75 -10.45
CA LEU A 15 3.63 3.33 -9.62
C LEU A 15 4.99 2.96 -10.21
N GLU A 16 5.78 3.96 -10.60
CA GLU A 16 7.11 3.76 -11.17
C GLU A 16 8.22 3.88 -10.12
N ARG A 17 9.19 2.97 -10.23
CA ARG A 17 10.40 2.95 -9.38
C ARG A 17 10.07 2.99 -7.88
N LEU A 18 8.98 2.31 -7.51
CA LEU A 18 8.54 2.14 -6.13
C LEU A 18 9.67 1.55 -5.27
N LYS A 19 10.06 2.28 -4.23
CA LYS A 19 10.90 1.79 -3.14
C LYS A 19 10.05 1.75 -1.89
N GLY A 20 10.03 0.59 -1.23
CA GLY A 20 9.37 0.42 0.05
C GLY A 20 10.37 0.12 1.15
N ARG A 21 10.12 0.67 2.33
CA ARG A 21 10.78 0.29 3.57
C ARG A 21 9.72 -0.09 4.59
N VAL A 22 9.97 -1.14 5.36
CA VAL A 22 9.08 -1.56 6.44
C VAL A 22 9.92 -1.76 7.69
N GLU A 23 9.63 -0.99 8.72
CA GLU A 23 10.17 -1.23 10.06
C GLU A 23 9.22 -2.13 10.85
N LEU A 24 9.76 -3.19 11.46
CA LEU A 24 8.99 -4.17 12.22
C LEU A 24 9.33 -4.07 13.70
N ASN A 25 8.33 -3.73 14.51
CA ASN A 25 8.46 -3.81 15.97
C ASN A 25 8.02 -5.19 16.42
N MET A 26 8.98 -6.01 16.86
CA MET A 26 8.78 -7.42 17.14
C MET A 26 9.08 -7.78 18.59
N GLU A 27 8.36 -8.78 19.10
CA GLU A 27 8.62 -9.42 20.39
C GLU A 27 8.77 -10.93 20.20
N THR A 28 9.36 -11.60 21.19
CA THR A 28 9.40 -13.07 21.22
C THR A 28 8.35 -13.61 22.18
N TYR A 29 7.71 -14.72 21.83
CA TYR A 29 6.81 -15.46 22.74
C TYR A 29 7.09 -16.96 22.70
N THR A 30 6.75 -17.66 23.78
CA THR A 30 6.91 -19.12 23.88
C THR A 30 5.59 -19.84 23.64
N LYS A 31 5.61 -20.89 22.82
CA LYS A 31 4.49 -21.81 22.57
C LYS A 31 5.05 -23.23 22.42
N ASN A 32 4.51 -24.21 23.15
CA ASN A 32 4.96 -25.61 23.09
C ASN A 32 6.50 -25.75 23.25
N SER A 33 7.06 -25.07 24.25
CA SER A 33 8.50 -25.02 24.55
C SER A 33 9.41 -24.41 23.46
N ASN A 34 8.84 -23.88 22.39
CA ASN A 34 9.55 -23.20 21.31
C ASN A 34 9.33 -21.68 21.37
N LYS A 35 10.37 -20.89 21.07
CA LYS A 35 10.26 -19.43 20.93
C LYS A 35 9.91 -19.05 19.49
N PHE A 36 9.03 -18.09 19.32
CA PHE A 36 8.54 -17.57 18.04
C PHE A 36 8.60 -16.04 18.05
N PHE A 37 8.72 -15.42 16.87
CA PHE A 37 8.53 -13.98 16.74
C PHE A 37 7.04 -13.62 16.62
N ARG A 38 6.68 -12.45 17.13
CA ARG A 38 5.41 -11.78 16.90
C ARG A 38 5.69 -10.33 16.55
N VAL A 39 5.10 -9.87 15.46
CA VAL A 39 5.13 -8.46 15.07
C VAL A 39 4.01 -7.74 15.80
N LYS A 40 4.34 -6.73 16.62
CA LYS A 40 3.39 -5.90 17.38
C LYS A 40 2.78 -4.82 16.50
N ASN A 41 3.61 -4.18 15.70
CA ASN A 41 3.21 -3.22 14.69
C ASN A 41 4.29 -3.17 13.61
N LEU A 42 3.93 -2.56 12.48
CA LEU A 42 4.85 -2.26 11.41
C LEU A 42 4.64 -0.81 10.96
N ILE A 43 5.73 -0.18 10.53
CA ILE A 43 5.76 1.19 10.04
C ILE A 43 6.22 1.13 8.58
N PRO A 44 5.28 1.16 7.62
CA PRO A 44 5.62 1.13 6.21
C PRO A 44 5.88 2.55 5.70
N GLU A 45 6.88 2.66 4.83
CA GLU A 45 7.26 3.87 4.09
C GLU A 45 7.30 3.51 2.60
N LEU A 46 6.77 4.38 1.75
CA LEU A 46 6.87 4.23 0.30
C LEU A 46 7.52 5.47 -0.29
N GLN A 47 8.26 5.27 -1.37
CA GLN A 47 8.78 6.31 -2.23
C GLN A 47 8.50 5.89 -3.66
N VAL A 48 7.92 6.80 -4.43
CA VAL A 48 7.67 6.62 -5.87
C VAL A 48 8.32 7.76 -6.64
N ASP A 49 8.83 7.46 -7.83
CA ASP A 49 9.39 8.49 -8.69
C ASP A 49 8.32 9.10 -9.61
N HIS A 50 7.27 8.34 -9.93
CA HIS A 50 6.11 8.78 -10.69
C HIS A 50 4.88 7.91 -10.40
N CYS A 51 3.70 8.51 -10.50
CA CYS A 51 2.40 7.84 -10.42
C CYS A 51 1.60 8.21 -11.66
N THR A 52 0.99 7.20 -12.30
CA THR A 52 0.08 7.40 -13.44
C THR A 52 -1.32 6.96 -13.06
N TYR A 53 -2.30 7.82 -13.32
CA TYR A 53 -3.72 7.58 -13.09
C TYR A 53 -4.44 7.38 -14.41
N ASP A 54 -5.24 6.33 -14.48
CA ASP A 54 -6.16 6.07 -15.58
C ASP A 54 -7.50 5.58 -15.02
N PHE A 55 -8.49 6.46 -15.05
CA PHE A 55 -9.84 6.20 -14.59
C PHE A 55 -10.82 6.24 -15.76
N GLU A 56 -11.49 5.12 -15.97
CA GLU A 56 -12.51 4.96 -17.01
C GLU A 56 -13.90 5.38 -16.52
N ASN A 57 -14.75 5.77 -17.47
CA ASN A 57 -16.17 6.06 -17.24
C ASN A 57 -16.41 7.11 -16.14
N LEU A 58 -15.61 8.19 -16.15
CA LEU A 58 -15.85 9.38 -15.34
C LEU A 58 -17.01 10.21 -15.94
N PHE A 59 -17.79 10.86 -15.08
CA PHE A 59 -18.89 11.77 -15.47
C PHE A 59 -19.87 11.15 -16.48
N ASP A 60 -20.40 9.95 -16.14
CA ASP A 60 -21.34 9.19 -16.96
C ASP A 60 -20.84 8.92 -18.40
N GLY A 61 -19.54 8.73 -18.56
CA GLY A 61 -18.92 8.35 -19.82
C GLY A 61 -18.58 9.54 -20.73
N ASN A 62 -18.58 10.77 -20.22
CA ASN A 62 -18.12 11.93 -20.98
C ASN A 62 -16.61 11.87 -21.18
N GLN A 63 -16.19 11.41 -22.37
CA GLN A 63 -14.77 11.21 -22.70
C GLN A 63 -13.93 12.49 -22.53
N GLN A 64 -14.43 13.64 -22.96
CA GLN A 64 -13.66 14.89 -22.89
C GLN A 64 -13.37 15.29 -21.44
N LEU A 65 -14.36 15.16 -20.55
CA LEU A 65 -14.16 15.41 -19.12
C LEU A 65 -13.28 14.35 -18.48
N SER A 66 -13.44 13.08 -18.87
CA SER A 66 -12.60 11.98 -18.40
C SER A 66 -11.13 12.20 -18.76
N ASP A 67 -10.83 12.56 -20.00
CA ASP A 67 -9.48 12.86 -20.48
C ASP A 67 -8.89 14.06 -19.74
N THR A 68 -9.69 15.11 -19.54
CA THR A 68 -9.26 16.31 -18.80
C THR A 68 -8.91 15.96 -17.36
N ILE A 69 -9.72 15.14 -16.68
CA ILE A 69 -9.45 14.77 -15.29
C ILE A 69 -8.24 13.84 -15.18
N ASN A 70 -8.11 12.84 -16.05
CA ASN A 70 -6.92 12.00 -16.07
C ASN A 70 -5.67 12.86 -16.32
N GLN A 71 -5.72 13.83 -17.23
CA GLN A 71 -4.61 14.76 -17.44
C GLN A 71 -4.28 15.56 -16.17
N VAL A 72 -5.28 16.15 -15.51
CA VAL A 72 -5.06 16.92 -14.27
C VAL A 72 -4.45 16.04 -13.16
N LEU A 73 -4.91 14.80 -13.01
CA LEU A 73 -4.38 13.86 -12.03
C LEU A 73 -2.92 13.50 -12.33
N ASN A 74 -2.58 13.26 -13.60
CA ASN A 74 -1.23 12.91 -14.01
C ASN A 74 -0.27 14.10 -13.96
N ASP A 75 -0.73 15.31 -14.29
CA ASP A 75 0.07 16.54 -14.20
C ASP A 75 0.41 16.90 -12.75
N ASN A 76 -0.50 16.58 -11.81
CA ASN A 76 -0.35 16.83 -10.37
C ASN A 76 -0.16 15.53 -9.58
N TRP A 77 0.45 14.52 -10.20
CA TRP A 77 0.48 13.16 -9.65
C TRP A 77 1.10 13.08 -8.25
N ARG A 78 2.07 13.96 -7.96
CA ARG A 78 2.82 13.93 -6.71
C ARG A 78 1.92 14.35 -5.55
N GLU A 79 1.24 15.48 -5.68
CA GLU A 79 0.32 16.00 -4.68
C GLU A 79 -0.84 15.03 -4.44
N ILE A 80 -1.38 14.46 -5.52
CA ILE A 80 -2.47 13.46 -5.44
C ILE A 80 -1.98 12.19 -4.75
N PHE A 81 -0.77 11.71 -5.07
CA PHE A 81 -0.20 10.53 -4.43
C PHE A 81 0.06 10.78 -2.94
N ASP A 82 0.68 11.91 -2.58
CA ASP A 82 1.01 12.26 -1.20
C ASP A 82 -0.25 12.35 -0.31
N GLU A 83 -1.39 12.80 -0.86
CA GLU A 83 -2.67 12.80 -0.15
C GLU A 83 -3.25 11.38 0.05
N GLN A 84 -3.08 10.51 -0.95
CA GLN A 84 -3.63 9.14 -0.92
C GLN A 84 -2.74 8.13 -0.20
N GLU A 85 -1.42 8.36 -0.17
CA GLU A 85 -0.41 7.46 0.37
C GLU A 85 -0.75 6.97 1.79
N PRO A 86 -1.16 7.82 2.76
CA PRO A 86 -1.49 7.34 4.10
C PRO A 86 -2.61 6.28 4.11
N GLY A 87 -3.57 6.40 3.20
CA GLY A 87 -4.65 5.43 3.01
C GLY A 87 -4.13 4.09 2.47
N PHE A 88 -3.27 4.14 1.44
CA PHE A 88 -2.62 2.94 0.89
C PHE A 88 -1.74 2.23 1.92
N LEU A 89 -0.89 2.98 2.64
CA LEU A 89 -0.01 2.47 3.68
C LEU A 89 -0.80 1.78 4.79
N LYS A 90 -1.94 2.35 5.21
CA LYS A 90 -2.81 1.75 6.23
C LYS A 90 -3.39 0.41 5.77
N ALA A 91 -3.91 0.34 4.53
CA ALA A 91 -4.51 -0.88 3.99
C ALA A 91 -3.47 -2.00 3.77
N ILE A 92 -2.32 -1.65 3.18
CA ILE A 92 -1.21 -2.58 2.96
C ILE A 92 -0.61 -3.03 4.29
N GLY A 93 -0.38 -2.09 5.22
CA GLY A 93 0.20 -2.37 6.53
C GLY A 93 -0.63 -3.36 7.35
N ALA A 94 -1.96 -3.22 7.37
CA ALA A 94 -2.83 -4.17 8.05
C ALA A 94 -2.74 -5.58 7.43
N SER A 95 -2.66 -5.65 6.10
CA SER A 95 -2.56 -6.92 5.36
C SER A 95 -1.21 -7.60 5.59
N LEU A 96 -0.11 -6.83 5.53
CA LEU A 96 1.25 -7.30 5.79
C LEU A 96 1.41 -7.79 7.23
N LEU A 97 0.88 -7.05 8.21
CA LEU A 97 0.97 -7.44 9.63
C LEU A 97 0.33 -8.82 9.87
N ASN A 98 -0.84 -9.04 9.27
CA ASN A 98 -1.54 -10.32 9.36
C ASN A 98 -0.78 -11.45 8.66
N LEU A 99 -0.23 -11.18 7.48
CA LEU A 99 0.54 -12.16 6.72
C LEU A 99 1.82 -12.57 7.46
N ILE A 100 2.62 -11.60 7.93
CA ILE A 100 3.89 -11.83 8.61
C ILE A 100 3.67 -12.58 9.93
N ASN A 101 2.66 -12.19 10.72
CA ASN A 101 2.36 -12.91 11.96
C ASN A 101 1.89 -14.35 11.71
N LYS A 102 1.11 -14.61 10.65
CA LYS A 102 0.73 -15.98 10.26
C LYS A 102 1.94 -16.83 9.87
N LEU A 103 2.93 -16.22 9.19
CA LEU A 103 4.19 -16.89 8.83
C LEU A 103 5.02 -17.20 10.08
N PHE A 104 5.31 -16.19 10.92
CA PHE A 104 6.15 -16.34 12.11
C PHE A 104 5.55 -17.26 13.18
N ALA A 105 4.22 -17.39 13.24
CA ALA A 105 3.58 -18.34 14.16
C ALA A 105 3.83 -19.82 13.82
N GLN A 106 4.34 -20.12 12.61
CA GLN A 106 4.60 -21.48 12.14
C GLN A 106 6.08 -21.87 12.23
N ILE A 107 6.98 -20.90 12.41
CA ILE A 107 8.42 -21.10 12.31
C ILE A 107 9.08 -20.74 13.65
N PRO A 108 9.66 -21.70 14.39
CA PRO A 108 10.43 -21.41 15.60
C PRO A 108 11.68 -20.56 15.29
N ILE A 109 12.07 -19.67 16.20
CA ILE A 109 13.23 -18.77 16.01
C ILE A 109 14.52 -19.55 15.74
N HIS A 110 14.70 -20.70 16.40
CA HIS A 110 15.92 -21.51 16.27
C HIS A 110 16.10 -22.12 14.88
N THR A 111 15.06 -22.14 14.03
CA THR A 111 15.16 -22.63 12.64
C THR A 111 15.33 -21.51 11.63
N MET A 112 15.19 -20.24 12.03
CA MET A 112 15.24 -19.09 11.11
C MET A 112 16.66 -18.61 10.79
N PHE A 113 17.60 -18.85 11.71
CA PHE A 113 18.98 -18.41 11.56
C PHE A 113 19.89 -19.62 11.53
N LEU A 114 20.79 -19.66 10.54
CA LEU A 114 21.93 -20.55 10.57
C LEU A 114 22.84 -20.03 11.70
N GLY A 115 23.05 -20.86 12.73
CA GLY A 115 23.94 -20.55 13.84
C GLY A 115 25.41 -20.50 13.42
#